data_AF-A0A9P8F1N5-F1
#
_entry.id   AF-A0A9P8F1N5-F1
#
_cell.length_a   1.000
_cell.length_b   1.000
_cell.length_c   1.000
_cell.angle_alpha   90.00
_cell.angle_beta   90.00
_cell.angle_gamma   90.00
#
_symmetry.space_group_name_H-M   'P 1'
#
loop_
_entity.id
_entity.type
_entity.pdbx_description
1 polymer ?
#
loop_
_entity_poly.entity_id
_entity_poly.type
_entity_poly.pdbx_seq_one_letter_code
_entity_poly.pdbx_strand_id
1 'polypeptide(L)' 'GVFAAGDCRRGQSLIVWGINEGRMAARDVDSYLTGMGTQLPITGGIVKRPPYELLHKTKGAPLELVSAAS' A
#
# COMPACT_ATOMS: atom_id res chain seq x y z
N GLY A 1 -7.66 17.50 -4.10
CA GLY A 1 -6.42 17.41 -4.90
C GLY A 1 -6.80 17.01 -6.32
N VAL A 2 -6.00 17.39 -7.31
CA VAL A 2 -6.14 16.90 -8.69
C VAL A 2 -5.09 15.80 -8.90
N PHE A 3 -5.52 14.64 -9.39
CA PHE A 3 -4.66 13.47 -9.57
C PHE A 3 -4.84 12.90 -10.98
N ALA A 4 -3.75 12.55 -11.66
CA ALA A 4 -3.77 12.02 -13.03
C ALA A 4 -2.70 10.94 -13.23
N ALA A 5 -3.02 9.91 -14.01
CA ALA A 5 -2.13 8.79 -14.33
C ALA A 5 -2.30 8.37 -15.80
N GLY A 6 -1.29 7.69 -16.36
CA GLY A 6 -1.36 7.13 -17.71
C GLY A 6 -1.33 8.20 -18.81
N ASP A 7 -2.03 7.93 -19.91
CA ASP A 7 -1.98 8.75 -21.13
C ASP A 7 -2.39 10.21 -20.91
N CYS A 8 -3.29 10.45 -19.95
CA CYS A 8 -3.71 11.80 -19.55
C CYS A 8 -2.57 12.65 -18.95
N ARG A 9 -1.47 12.04 -18.50
CA ARG A 9 -0.31 12.73 -17.91
C ARG A 9 0.93 12.74 -18.81
N ARG A 10 1.17 11.67 -19.59
CA ARG A 10 2.42 11.50 -20.38
C ARG A 10 2.24 11.36 -21.89
N GLY A 11 1.02 11.32 -22.42
CA GLY A 11 0.76 10.89 -23.82
C GLY A 11 0.83 9.37 -23.97
N GLN A 12 0.82 8.85 -25.20
CA GLN A 12 0.79 7.40 -25.48
C GLN A 12 1.71 6.58 -24.56
N SER A 13 1.11 5.79 -23.67
CA SER A 13 1.79 4.93 -22.71
C SER A 13 1.40 3.48 -22.93
N LEU A 14 2.35 2.56 -22.76
CA LEU A 14 2.05 1.13 -22.78
C LEU A 14 1.19 0.79 -21.55
N ILE A 15 0.26 -0.15 -21.70
CA ILE A 15 -0.71 -0.57 -20.66
C ILE A 15 -0.03 -0.83 -19.30
N VAL A 16 1.18 -1.41 -19.31
CA VAL A 16 1.95 -1.71 -18.10
C VAL A 16 2.37 -0.46 -17.30
N TRP A 17 2.67 0.65 -17.98
CA TRP A 17 3.01 1.92 -17.35
C TRP A 17 1.77 2.57 -16.74
N GLY A 18 0.65 2.53 -17.46
CA GLY A 18 -0.64 3.00 -16.96
C GLY A 18 -1.06 2.29 -15.67
N ILE A 19 -0.82 0.98 -15.56
CA ILE A 19 -1.12 0.21 -14.34
C ILE A 19 -0.29 0.69 -13.15
N ASN A 20 1.02 0.84 -13.32
CA ASN A 20 1.88 1.28 -12.23
C ASN A 20 1.53 2.71 -11.78
N GLU A 21 1.30 3.61 -12.73
CA GLU A 21 0.94 5.00 -12.46
C GLU A 21 -0.45 5.13 -11.82
N GLY A 22 -1.42 4.33 -12.26
CA GLY A 22 -2.76 4.30 -11.68
C GLY A 22 -2.75 3.88 -10.21
N ARG A 23 -1.89 2.93 -9.83
CA ARG A 23 -1.74 2.51 -8.42
C ARG A 23 -1.16 3.60 -7.54
N MET A 24 -0.21 4.38 -8.06
CA MET A 24 0.33 5.54 -7.35
C MET A 24 -0.74 6.62 -7.16
N ALA A 25 -1.51 6.95 -8.20
CA ALA A 25 -2.59 7.92 -8.10
C ALA A 25 -3.66 7.50 -7.08
N ALA A 26 -4.06 6.22 -7.07
CA ALA A 26 -5.03 5.70 -6.10
C ALA A 26 -4.53 5.84 -4.65
N ARG A 27 -3.25 5.57 -4.41
CA ARG A 27 -2.61 5.71 -3.11
C ARG A 27 -2.60 7.15 -2.60
N ASP A 28 -2.30 8.09 -3.48
CA ASP A 28 -2.26 9.52 -3.13
C ASP A 28 -3.66 10.07 -2.89
N VAL A 29 -4.65 9.65 -3.69
CA VAL A 29 -6.07 9.97 -3.46
C VAL A 29 -6.52 9.46 -2.10
N ASP A 30 -6.25 8.19 -1.80
CA ASP A 30 -6.62 7.57 -0.52
C ASP A 30 -5.95 8.25 0.68
N SER A 31 -4.67 8.61 0.55
CA SER A 31 -3.94 9.37 1.59
C SER A 31 -4.54 10.76 1.78
N TYR A 32 -4.88 11.44 0.68
CA TYR A 32 -5.46 12.77 0.70
C TYR A 32 -6.85 12.80 1.34
N LEU A 33 -7.67 11.77 1.08
CA LEU A 33 -9.02 11.66 1.64
C LEU A 33 -9.01 11.20 3.10
N THR A 34 -8.14 10.25 3.46
CA THR A 34 -8.12 9.63 4.79
C THR A 34 -7.31 10.45 5.81
N GLY A 35 -6.36 11.28 5.37
CA GLY A 35 -5.60 12.20 6.23
C GLY A 35 -4.61 11.53 7.21
N MET A 36 -4.69 10.20 7.40
CA MET A 36 -3.89 9.43 8.36
C MET A 36 -2.92 8.43 7.70
N GLY A 37 -2.84 8.44 6.36
CA GLY A 37 -2.06 7.49 5.57
C GLY A 37 -2.93 6.43 4.90
N THR A 38 -2.38 5.84 3.85
CA THR A 38 -3.05 4.90 2.95
C THR A 38 -2.66 3.46 3.19
N GLN A 39 -3.64 2.56 3.09
CA GLN A 39 -3.43 1.11 3.16
C GLN A 39 -3.26 0.48 1.77
N LEU A 40 -3.27 1.28 0.71
CA LEU A 40 -3.16 0.80 -0.66
C LEU A 40 -1.70 0.52 -1.04
N PRO A 41 -1.40 -0.69 -1.57
CA PRO A 41 -0.08 -1.03 -2.06
C PRO A 41 0.20 -0.41 -3.43
N ILE A 42 1.47 -0.06 -3.68
CA ILE A 42 1.91 0.44 -5.00
C ILE A 42 2.27 -0.77 -5.88
N THR A 43 3.56 -1.14 -5.96
CA THR A 43 4.04 -2.22 -6.82
C THR A 43 4.14 -3.52 -6.02
N GLY A 44 3.07 -4.33 -6.03
CA GLY A 44 3.10 -5.72 -5.54
C GLY A 44 3.51 -5.95 -4.07
N GLY A 45 3.76 -4.88 -3.30
CA GLY A 45 4.28 -4.97 -1.94
C GLY A 45 3.16 -5.11 -0.91
N ILE A 46 3.37 -5.98 0.07
CA ILE A 46 2.56 -6.01 1.29
C ILE A 46 2.77 -4.69 2.02
N VAL A 47 1.71 -3.94 2.29
CA VAL A 47 1.77 -2.76 3.17
C VAL A 47 2.13 -3.26 4.56
N LYS A 48 3.38 -3.00 4.99
CA LYS A 48 3.85 -3.39 6.32
C LYS A 48 3.05 -2.58 7.35
N ARG A 49 2.20 -3.26 8.12
CA ARG A 49 1.52 -2.66 9.27
C ARG A 49 2.56 -2.18 10.29
N PRO A 50 2.31 -1.07 11.01
CA PRO A 50 3.22 -0.62 12.05
C PRO A 50 3.42 -1.74 13.09
N PRO A 51 4.65 -1.94 13.62
CA PRO A 51 5.00 -3.10 14.46
C PRO A 51 4.08 -3.33 15.66
N TYR A 52 3.50 -2.26 16.21
CA TYR A 52 2.55 -2.32 17.32
C TYR A 52 1.29 -3.15 17.02
N GLU A 53 0.75 -3.11 15.81
CA GLU A 53 -0.46 -3.86 15.46
C GLU A 53 -0.22 -5.38 15.41
N LEU A 54 1.02 -5.78 15.10
CA LEU A 54 1.43 -7.18 15.13
C LEU A 54 1.58 -7.70 16.56
N LEU A 55 2.05 -6.85 17.49
CA LEU A 55 2.13 -7.15 18.93
C LEU A 55 0.75 -7.42 19.55
N HIS A 56 -0.31 -6.75 19.08
CA HIS A 56 -1.67 -7.04 19.53
C HIS A 56 -2.22 -8.36 18.99
N LYS A 57 -1.76 -8.78 17.81
CA LYS A 57 -2.15 -10.05 17.19
C LYS A 57 -1.40 -11.26 17.76
N THR A 58 -0.14 -11.09 18.19
CA THR A 58 0.64 -12.17 18.81
C THR A 58 0.16 -12.56 20.21
N LYS A 59 -0.52 -11.67 20.93
CA LYS A 59 -1.14 -12.01 22.24
C LYS A 59 -2.25 -13.08 22.14
N GLY A 60 -2.74 -13.37 20.94
CA GLY A 60 -3.66 -14.48 20.66
C GLY A 60 -3.05 -15.63 19.86
N ALA A 61 -1.74 -15.58 19.53
CA ALA A 61 -1.06 -16.63 18.78
C ALA A 61 -0.44 -17.66 19.74
N PRO A 62 -0.50 -18.97 19.43
CA PRO A 62 0.18 -20.00 20.22
C PRO A 62 1.67 -19.69 20.33
N LEU A 63 2.24 -19.86 21.54
CA LEU A 63 3.63 -19.51 21.88
C LEU A 63 4.68 -20.16 20.96
N GLU A 64 4.33 -21.25 20.29
CA GLU A 64 5.15 -21.96 19.29
C GLU A 64 5.58 -21.06 18.12
N LEU A 65 4.73 -20.12 17.67
CA LEU A 65 5.00 -19.30 16.48
C LEU A 65 5.92 -18.10 16.77
N VAL A 66 6.01 -17.68 18.04
CA VAL A 66 6.85 -16.55 18.46
C VAL A 66 8.32 -16.98 18.62
N SER A 67 8.55 -18.25 18.97
CA SER A 67 9.90 -18.83 19.11
C SER A 67 10.62 -19.03 17.77
N ALA A 68 9.88 -19.32 16.69
CA ALA A 68 10.43 -19.55 15.36
C ALA A 68 10.94 -18.28 14.63
N ALA A 69 10.75 -17.10 15.22
CA ALA A 69 11.19 -15.82 14.66
C ALA A 69 12.43 -15.23 15.36
N SER A 70 13.07 -16.00 16.27
CA SER A 70 14.34 -15.63 16.93
C SER A 70 15.55 -16.19 16.17
#